data_AF-A0A7D9H3S0-F1
#
_entry.id   AF-A0A7D9H3S0-F1
#
_cell.length_a   1.000
_cell.length_b   1.000
_cell.length_c   1.000
_cell.angle_alpha   90.00
_cell.angle_beta   90.00
_cell.angle_gamma   90.00
#
_symmetry.space_group_name_H-M   'P 1'
#
loop_
_entity.id
_entity.type
_entity.pdbx_description
1 polymer ?
#
loop_
_entity_poly.entity_id
_entity_poly.type
_entity_poly.pdbx_seq_one_letter_code
_entity_poly.pdbx_strand_id
1 'polypeptide(L)'
;MSLPITYDPVSKKVHLAEGYNASENVLLEKEISQLNTLMKDYVNTNSDVPALPTPQAFTKKLSLLVRNMHTGAANSMKQKKYKEAAKQFDLALGLATARPKFENFQLSMAEVIICLMGRCDALMMDKQWLAAYQDAEILCQLAAAVPESHLRKGYANCNLDIH
;
A
#
# COMPACT_ATOMS: atom_id res chain seq x y z
N MET A 1 7.03 4.45 -34.27
CA MET A 1 7.78 5.25 -33.27
C MET A 1 8.46 4.26 -32.34
N SER A 2 9.78 4.38 -32.11
CA SER A 2 10.52 3.50 -31.19
C SER A 2 10.65 4.18 -29.83
N LEU A 3 10.43 3.44 -28.73
CA LEU A 3 10.64 3.96 -27.38
C LEU A 3 12.10 3.73 -26.94
N PRO A 4 12.70 4.64 -26.17
CA PRO A 4 14.07 4.52 -25.69
C PRO A 4 14.17 3.55 -24.50
N ILE A 5 13.87 2.27 -24.72
CA ILE A 5 13.89 1.23 -23.69
C ILE A 5 14.84 0.08 -24.04
N THR A 6 15.46 -0.50 -23.03
CA THR A 6 16.35 -1.67 -23.14
C THR A 6 15.89 -2.77 -22.19
N TYR A 7 16.13 -4.03 -22.57
CA TYR A 7 15.81 -5.20 -21.76
C TYR A 7 17.09 -5.85 -21.24
N ASP A 8 17.16 -6.08 -19.94
CA ASP A 8 18.24 -6.84 -19.32
C ASP A 8 17.83 -8.33 -19.20
N PRO A 9 18.49 -9.25 -19.92
CA PRO A 9 18.16 -10.68 -19.88
C PRO A 9 18.46 -11.35 -18.54
N VAL A 10 19.34 -10.79 -17.71
CA VAL A 10 19.72 -11.37 -16.42
C VAL A 10 18.67 -11.01 -15.37
N SER A 11 18.37 -9.72 -15.19
CA SER A 11 17.35 -9.29 -14.23
C SER A 11 15.91 -9.48 -14.72
N LYS A 12 15.73 -9.72 -16.03
CA LYS A 12 14.43 -9.77 -16.72
C LYS A 12 13.61 -8.49 -16.54
N LYS A 13 14.28 -7.35 -16.49
CA LYS A 13 13.66 -6.03 -16.33
C LYS A 13 13.87 -5.18 -17.56
N VAL A 14 12.94 -4.27 -17.76
CA VAL A 14 13.03 -3.19 -18.73
C VAL A 14 13.58 -1.95 -18.04
N HIS A 15 14.45 -1.23 -18.73
CA HIS A 15 15.07 0.03 -18.27
C HIS A 15 15.04 1.08 -19.38
N LEU A 16 15.24 2.34 -19.02
CA LEU A 16 15.54 3.38 -19.99
C LEU A 16 16.89 3.07 -20.68
N ALA A 17 16.95 3.35 -21.98
CA ALA A 17 18.17 3.20 -22.76
C ALA A 17 19.27 4.14 -22.24
N GLU A 18 20.54 3.74 -22.45
CA GLU A 18 21.69 4.58 -22.11
C GLU A 18 21.60 5.95 -22.80
N GLY A 19 21.95 7.01 -22.06
CA GLY A 19 21.85 8.40 -22.55
C GLY A 19 20.49 9.07 -22.29
N TYR A 20 19.47 8.33 -21.82
CA TYR A 20 18.21 8.89 -21.37
C TYR A 20 18.18 8.98 -19.85
N ASN A 21 17.71 10.10 -19.30
CA ASN A 21 17.59 10.28 -17.87
C ASN A 21 16.12 10.20 -17.40
N ALA A 22 15.93 9.74 -16.16
CA ALA A 22 14.61 9.58 -15.56
C ALA A 22 13.91 10.93 -15.31
N SER A 23 14.65 12.01 -15.09
CA SER A 23 14.12 13.35 -14.83
C SER A 23 13.41 13.97 -16.03
N GLU A 24 13.86 13.68 -17.25
CA GLU A 24 13.25 14.14 -18.50
C GLU A 24 12.15 13.18 -18.99
N ASN A 25 12.18 11.93 -18.50
CA ASN A 25 11.30 10.85 -18.95
C ASN A 25 10.43 10.29 -17.82
N VAL A 26 9.98 11.15 -16.89
CA VAL A 26 9.28 10.75 -15.65
C VAL A 26 8.09 9.82 -15.89
N LEU A 27 7.28 10.12 -16.92
CA LEU A 27 6.13 9.29 -17.27
C LEU A 27 6.55 7.91 -17.78
N LEU A 28 7.54 7.86 -18.68
CA LEU A 28 8.05 6.60 -19.22
C LEU A 28 8.70 5.75 -18.13
N GLU A 29 9.49 6.35 -17.24
CA GLU A 29 10.10 5.66 -16.09
C GLU A 29 9.03 5.06 -15.16
N LYS A 30 7.93 5.79 -14.94
CA LYS A 30 6.80 5.29 -14.15
C LYS A 30 6.14 4.07 -14.81
N GLU A 31 5.89 4.12 -16.12
CA GLU A 31 5.34 3.00 -16.88
C GLU A 31 6.29 1.79 -16.87
N ILE A 32 7.59 2.01 -17.03
CA ILE A 32 8.63 0.96 -16.93
C ILE A 32 8.61 0.32 -15.54
N SER A 33 8.51 1.12 -14.47
CA SER A 33 8.41 0.59 -13.11
C SER A 33 7.15 -0.26 -12.93
N GLN A 34 6.01 0.19 -13.43
CA GLN A 34 4.74 -0.55 -13.35
C GLN A 34 4.81 -1.86 -14.15
N LEU A 35 5.41 -1.83 -15.35
CA LEU A 35 5.63 -3.01 -16.18
C LEU A 35 6.52 -4.04 -15.47
N ASN A 36 7.62 -3.60 -14.86
CA ASN A 36 8.52 -4.47 -14.10
C ASN A 36 7.83 -5.10 -12.88
N THR A 37 6.99 -4.35 -12.17
CA THR A 37 6.16 -4.89 -11.08
C THR A 37 5.19 -5.95 -11.60
N LEU A 38 4.46 -5.65 -12.69
CA LEU A 38 3.52 -6.59 -13.28
C LEU A 38 4.19 -7.88 -13.76
N MET A 39 5.36 -7.76 -14.42
CA MET A 39 6.11 -8.92 -14.91
C MET A 39 6.59 -9.81 -13.77
N LYS A 40 7.09 -9.21 -12.68
CA LYS A 40 7.45 -9.93 -11.46
C LYS A 40 6.25 -10.67 -10.87
N ASP A 41 5.11 -10.00 -10.76
CA ASP A 41 3.88 -10.59 -10.21
C ASP A 41 3.40 -11.76 -11.05
N TYR A 42 3.43 -11.63 -12.38
CA TYR A 42 3.04 -12.67 -13.32
C TYR A 42 3.93 -13.91 -13.19
N VAL A 43 5.25 -13.74 -13.19
CA VAL A 43 6.21 -14.85 -13.01
C VAL A 43 5.99 -15.56 -11.67
N ASN A 44 5.66 -14.81 -10.61
CA ASN A 44 5.42 -15.39 -9.28
C ASN A 44 4.12 -16.19 -9.17
N THR A 45 3.16 -16.01 -10.09
CA THR A 45 1.90 -16.79 -10.06
C THR A 45 2.11 -18.28 -10.33
N ASN A 46 3.21 -18.66 -10.98
CA ASN A 46 3.47 -20.02 -11.47
C ASN A 46 2.31 -20.59 -12.31
N SER A 47 1.62 -19.73 -13.07
CA SER A 47 0.57 -20.12 -14.00
C SER A 47 0.83 -19.47 -15.36
N ASP A 48 0.50 -20.18 -16.44
CA ASP A 48 0.65 -19.65 -17.81
C ASP A 48 -0.23 -18.42 -18.06
N VAL A 49 -1.41 -18.38 -17.42
CA VAL A 49 -2.37 -17.29 -17.48
C VAL A 49 -2.94 -17.03 -16.09
N PRO A 50 -2.81 -15.81 -15.53
CA PRO A 50 -3.44 -15.42 -14.28
C PRO A 50 -4.93 -15.71 -14.34
N ALA A 51 -5.45 -16.31 -13.26
CA ALA A 51 -6.87 -16.54 -13.13
C ALA A 51 -7.62 -15.20 -13.20
N LEU A 52 -8.80 -15.22 -13.82
CA LEU A 52 -9.68 -14.06 -13.82
C LEU A 52 -9.97 -13.61 -12.37
N PRO A 53 -10.05 -12.29 -12.10
CA PRO A 53 -10.30 -11.76 -10.77
C PRO A 53 -11.73 -12.08 -10.32
N THR A 54 -11.91 -13.26 -9.74
CA THR A 54 -13.15 -13.68 -9.06
C THR A 54 -13.01 -13.43 -7.56
N PRO A 55 -14.11 -13.35 -6.78
CA PRO A 55 -14.05 -13.30 -5.32
C PRO A 55 -13.26 -14.47 -4.69
N GLN A 56 -13.18 -15.61 -5.40
CA GLN A 56 -12.43 -16.79 -4.99
C GLN A 56 -10.95 -16.74 -5.42
N ALA A 57 -10.62 -15.98 -6.47
CA ALA A 57 -9.27 -15.75 -6.95
C ALA A 57 -8.57 -14.68 -6.11
N PHE A 58 -8.17 -15.09 -4.91
CA PHE A 58 -7.51 -14.23 -3.93
C PHE A 58 -6.47 -15.02 -3.13
N THR A 59 -5.25 -14.50 -3.02
CA THR A 59 -4.17 -15.22 -2.34
C THR A 59 -4.38 -15.28 -0.84
N LYS A 60 -4.94 -16.41 -0.37
CA LYS A 60 -5.29 -16.64 1.04
C LYS A 60 -4.10 -16.55 2.00
N LYS A 61 -2.92 -17.01 1.56
CA LYS A 61 -1.70 -16.99 2.39
C LYS A 61 -1.27 -15.56 2.71
N LEU A 62 -1.38 -14.65 1.74
CA LEU A 62 -1.05 -13.24 1.95
C LEU A 62 -2.07 -12.57 2.88
N SER A 63 -3.36 -12.88 2.75
CA SER A 63 -4.39 -12.40 3.69
C SER A 63 -4.13 -12.84 5.11
N LEU A 64 -3.74 -14.11 5.30
CA LEU A 64 -3.39 -14.61 6.62
C LEU A 64 -2.20 -13.85 7.21
N LEU A 65 -1.19 -13.55 6.40
CA LEU A 65 -0.02 -12.77 6.83
C LEU A 65 -0.41 -11.34 7.21
N VAL A 66 -1.17 -10.63 6.37
CA VAL A 66 -1.68 -9.28 6.64
C VAL A 66 -2.50 -9.28 7.92
N ARG A 67 -3.42 -10.25 8.07
CA ARG A 67 -4.24 -10.40 9.28
C ARG A 67 -3.38 -10.62 10.53
N ASN A 68 -2.40 -11.51 10.47
CA ASN A 68 -1.53 -11.79 11.60
C ASN A 68 -0.72 -10.54 12.00
N MET A 69 -0.19 -9.81 11.02
CA MET A 69 0.54 -8.56 11.26
C MET A 69 -0.36 -7.50 11.89
N HIS A 70 -1.59 -7.33 11.37
CA HIS A 70 -2.60 -6.43 11.92
C HIS A 70 -2.97 -6.81 13.37
N THR A 71 -3.15 -8.11 13.66
CA THR A 71 -3.43 -8.56 15.04
C THR A 71 -2.27 -8.30 15.99
N GLY A 72 -1.02 -8.43 15.52
CA GLY A 72 0.17 -8.05 16.27
C GLY A 72 0.19 -6.56 16.61
N ALA A 73 -0.06 -5.72 15.61
CA ALA A 73 -0.17 -4.26 15.78
C ALA A 73 -1.28 -3.88 16.77
N ALA A 74 -2.46 -4.51 16.68
CA ALA A 74 -3.56 -4.29 17.61
C ALA A 74 -3.21 -4.70 19.05
N ASN A 75 -2.37 -5.72 19.24
CA ASN A 75 -1.88 -6.09 20.57
C ASN A 75 -0.90 -5.04 21.12
N SER A 76 -0.03 -4.50 20.29
CA SER A 76 0.85 -3.37 20.65
C SER A 76 0.04 -2.12 21.04
N MET A 77 -1.06 -1.84 20.33
CA MET A 77 -2.02 -0.78 20.70
C MET A 77 -2.60 -0.98 22.10
N LYS A 78 -3.06 -2.21 22.43
CA LYS A 78 -3.59 -2.55 23.76
C LYS A 78 -2.54 -2.39 24.87
N GLN A 79 -1.28 -2.66 24.56
CA GLN A 79 -0.14 -2.47 25.47
C GLN A 79 0.34 -1.00 25.54
N LYS A 80 -0.36 -0.06 24.88
CA LYS A 80 0.02 1.36 24.79
C LYS A 80 1.38 1.62 24.13
N LYS A 81 1.87 0.67 23.34
CA LYS A 81 3.11 0.79 22.55
C LYS A 81 2.80 1.37 21.18
N TYR A 82 2.34 2.63 21.15
CA TYR A 82 1.75 3.25 19.95
C TYR A 82 2.75 3.41 18.80
N LYS A 83 3.97 3.87 19.09
CA LYS A 83 5.06 3.97 18.08
C LYS A 83 5.42 2.63 17.44
N GLU A 84 5.40 1.54 18.21
CA GLU A 84 5.65 0.19 17.69
C GLU A 84 4.47 -0.30 16.86
N ALA A 85 3.24 -0.07 17.34
CA ALA A 85 2.02 -0.41 16.63
C ALA A 85 1.95 0.28 15.25
N ALA A 86 2.30 1.57 15.17
CA ALA A 86 2.33 2.32 13.91
C ALA A 86 3.26 1.67 12.88
N LYS A 87 4.46 1.24 13.30
CA LYS A 87 5.40 0.50 12.44
C LYS A 87 4.84 -0.85 11.99
N GLN A 88 4.19 -1.58 12.89
CA GLN A 88 3.59 -2.89 12.56
C GLN A 88 2.41 -2.74 11.59
N PHE A 89 1.57 -1.71 11.76
CA PHE A 89 0.52 -1.39 10.80
C PHE A 89 1.09 -0.94 9.44
N ASP A 90 2.18 -0.17 9.44
CA ASP A 90 2.86 0.22 8.21
C ASP A 90 3.38 -0.98 7.41
N LEU A 91 4.00 -1.95 8.10
CA LEU A 91 4.41 -3.22 7.47
C LEU A 91 3.21 -4.01 6.93
N ALA A 92 2.10 -4.06 7.68
CA ALA A 92 0.88 -4.73 7.23
C ALA A 92 0.28 -4.05 5.99
N LEU A 93 0.28 -2.72 5.97
CA LEU A 93 -0.17 -1.90 4.84
C LEU A 93 0.74 -2.11 3.61
N GLY A 94 2.05 -2.17 3.80
CA GLY A 94 3.00 -2.50 2.74
C GLY A 94 2.72 -3.87 2.11
N LEU A 95 2.37 -4.87 2.91
CA LEU A 95 1.98 -6.20 2.41
C LEU A 95 0.64 -6.16 1.65
N ALA A 96 -0.36 -5.43 2.17
CA ALA A 96 -1.66 -5.31 1.53
C ALA A 96 -1.59 -4.57 0.17
N THR A 97 -0.77 -3.52 0.08
CA THR A 97 -0.57 -2.73 -1.15
C THR A 97 0.33 -3.43 -2.17
N ALA A 98 1.23 -4.32 -1.73
CA ALA A 98 2.10 -5.12 -2.60
C ALA A 98 1.40 -6.32 -3.26
N ARG A 99 0.09 -6.51 -3.05
CA ARG A 99 -0.70 -7.56 -3.70
C ARG A 99 -0.61 -7.48 -5.24
N PRO A 100 -0.61 -8.64 -5.93
CA PRO A 100 -0.69 -8.68 -7.38
C PRO A 100 -1.94 -7.95 -7.89
N LYS A 101 -1.78 -7.14 -8.94
CA LYS A 101 -2.83 -6.22 -9.42
C LYS A 101 -3.97 -6.88 -10.20
N PHE A 102 -3.83 -8.16 -10.53
CA PHE A 102 -4.87 -8.98 -11.15
C PHE A 102 -5.72 -9.77 -10.14
N GLU A 103 -5.49 -9.59 -8.83
CA GLU A 103 -6.38 -10.15 -7.79
C GLU A 103 -7.67 -9.33 -7.63
N ASN A 104 -8.63 -9.86 -6.86
CA ASN A 104 -9.82 -9.11 -6.47
C ASN A 104 -9.46 -7.80 -5.73
N PHE A 105 -9.78 -6.69 -6.37
CA PHE A 105 -9.50 -5.35 -5.86
C PHE A 105 -10.27 -5.01 -4.58
N GLN A 106 -11.53 -5.43 -4.47
CA GLN A 106 -12.39 -5.10 -3.34
C GLN A 106 -11.85 -5.69 -2.03
N LEU A 107 -11.40 -6.95 -2.06
CA LEU A 107 -10.79 -7.60 -0.91
C LEU A 107 -9.43 -6.98 -0.55
N SER A 108 -8.62 -6.67 -1.55
CA SER A 108 -7.33 -6.00 -1.37
C SER A 108 -7.52 -4.61 -0.71
N MET A 109 -8.50 -3.85 -1.18
CA MET A 109 -8.82 -2.52 -0.66
C MET A 109 -9.32 -2.57 0.79
N ALA A 110 -10.13 -3.57 1.15
CA ALA A 110 -10.58 -3.74 2.53
C ALA A 110 -9.41 -3.96 3.51
N GLU A 111 -8.40 -4.74 3.11
CA GLU A 111 -7.18 -4.95 3.90
C GLU A 111 -6.33 -3.67 4.02
N VAL A 112 -6.22 -2.90 2.93
CA VAL A 112 -5.52 -1.60 2.93
C VAL A 112 -6.20 -0.62 3.90
N ILE A 113 -7.53 -0.48 3.79
CA ILE A 113 -8.31 0.44 4.62
C ILE A 113 -8.14 0.11 6.10
N ILE A 114 -8.28 -1.15 6.51
CA ILE A 114 -8.21 -1.50 7.93
C ILE A 114 -6.81 -1.32 8.52
N CYS A 115 -5.76 -1.61 7.75
CA CYS A 115 -4.38 -1.36 8.18
C CYS A 115 -4.10 0.15 8.28
N LEU A 116 -4.60 0.95 7.32
CA LEU A 116 -4.44 2.40 7.32
C LEU A 116 -5.19 3.06 8.48
N MET A 117 -6.41 2.61 8.78
CA MET A 117 -7.16 3.05 9.98
C MET A 117 -6.38 2.76 11.26
N GLY A 118 -5.82 1.54 11.39
CA GLY A 118 -5.00 1.17 12.53
C GLY A 118 -3.72 2.02 12.65
N ARG A 119 -3.04 2.30 11.53
CA ARG A 119 -1.85 3.18 11.51
C ARG A 119 -2.21 4.59 11.94
N CYS A 120 -3.29 5.16 11.40
CA CYS A 120 -3.79 6.48 11.76
C CYS A 120 -4.07 6.56 13.27
N ASP A 121 -4.79 5.58 13.83
CA ASP A 121 -5.10 5.53 15.26
C ASP A 121 -3.82 5.44 16.12
N ALA A 122 -2.86 4.61 15.72
CA ALA A 122 -1.58 4.51 16.41
C ALA A 122 -0.79 5.83 16.38
N LEU A 123 -0.75 6.51 15.24
CA LEU A 123 -0.06 7.79 15.08
C LEU A 123 -0.72 8.91 15.90
N MET A 124 -2.05 8.96 15.95
CA MET A 124 -2.77 9.90 16.82
C MET A 124 -2.46 9.65 18.29
N MET A 125 -2.45 8.39 18.73
CA MET A 125 -2.12 8.05 20.12
C MET A 125 -0.67 8.36 20.49
N ASP A 126 0.25 8.30 19.52
CA ASP A 126 1.66 8.72 19.66
C ASP A 126 1.86 10.24 19.45
N LYS A 127 0.77 11.01 19.29
CA LYS A 127 0.77 12.47 19.04
C LYS A 127 1.51 12.90 17.76
N GLN A 128 1.63 12.02 16.78
CA GLN A 128 2.18 12.33 15.47
C GLN A 128 1.07 12.85 14.54
N TRP A 129 0.58 14.06 14.85
CA TRP A 129 -0.65 14.61 14.25
C TRP A 129 -0.56 14.81 12.73
N LEU A 130 0.59 15.24 12.20
CA LEU A 130 0.75 15.47 10.76
C LEU A 130 0.65 14.17 9.96
N ALA A 131 1.35 13.12 10.40
CA ALA A 131 1.29 11.82 9.75
C ALA A 131 -0.11 11.20 9.90
N ALA A 132 -0.73 11.33 11.08
CA ALA A 132 -2.10 10.89 11.29
C ALA A 132 -3.11 11.61 10.38
N TYR A 133 -2.95 12.92 10.19
CA TYR A 133 -3.80 13.72 9.30
C TYR A 133 -3.68 13.26 7.84
N GLN A 134 -2.46 12.98 7.36
CA GLN A 134 -2.22 12.44 6.02
C GLN A 134 -2.93 11.09 5.82
N ASP A 135 -2.84 10.18 6.80
CA ASP A 135 -3.55 8.91 6.76
C ASP A 135 -5.07 9.11 6.73
N ALA A 136 -5.58 10.01 7.57
CA ALA A 136 -7.00 10.31 7.64
C ALA A 136 -7.53 10.94 6.34
N GLU A 137 -6.72 11.75 5.66
CA GLU A 137 -7.07 12.32 4.36
C GLU A 137 -7.21 11.25 3.29
N ILE A 138 -6.28 10.29 3.23
CA ILE A 138 -6.37 9.14 2.34
C ILE A 138 -7.62 8.31 2.69
N LEU A 139 -7.90 8.09 3.97
CA LEU A 139 -9.11 7.37 4.41
C LEU A 139 -10.41 8.08 4.00
N CYS A 140 -10.45 9.42 4.00
CA CYS A 140 -11.61 10.16 3.51
C CYS A 140 -11.86 9.93 2.00
N GLN A 141 -10.83 9.60 1.22
CA GLN A 141 -10.96 9.26 -0.20
C GLN A 141 -11.35 7.80 -0.40
N LEU A 142 -10.69 6.87 0.32
CA LEU A 142 -10.89 5.42 0.14
C LEU A 142 -12.12 4.88 0.85
N ALA A 143 -12.48 5.48 1.99
CA ALA A 143 -13.55 5.07 2.88
C ALA A 143 -14.46 6.27 3.23
N ALA A 144 -14.87 7.03 2.21
CA ALA A 144 -15.67 8.25 2.36
C ALA A 144 -16.99 8.05 3.12
N ALA A 145 -17.58 6.85 3.00
CA ALA A 145 -18.82 6.48 3.67
C ALA A 145 -18.63 6.13 5.16
N VAL A 146 -17.39 6.04 5.65
CA VAL A 146 -17.06 5.72 7.06
C VAL A 146 -16.90 7.04 7.82
N PRO A 147 -17.83 7.41 8.73
CA PRO A 147 -17.78 8.69 9.45
C PRO A 147 -16.51 8.88 10.26
N GLU A 148 -15.95 7.80 10.81
CA GLU A 148 -14.74 7.81 11.61
C GLU A 148 -13.52 8.28 10.80
N SER A 149 -13.50 8.14 9.47
CA SER A 149 -12.43 8.68 8.62
C SER A 149 -12.40 10.22 8.70
N HIS A 150 -13.57 10.85 8.61
CA HIS A 150 -13.72 12.31 8.70
C HIS A 150 -13.45 12.80 10.12
N LEU A 151 -13.89 12.05 11.14
CA LEU A 151 -13.60 12.36 12.53
C LEU A 151 -12.09 12.35 12.82
N ARG A 152 -11.36 11.33 12.35
CA ARG A 152 -9.89 11.25 12.46
C ARG A 152 -9.23 12.47 11.83
N LYS A 153 -9.66 12.86 10.63
CA LYS A 153 -9.12 14.02 9.91
C LYS A 153 -9.34 15.31 10.70
N GLY A 154 -10.57 15.55 11.17
CA GLY A 154 -10.90 16.74 11.95
C GLY A 154 -10.14 16.79 13.28
N TYR A 155 -10.08 15.66 14.00
CA TYR A 155 -9.36 15.59 15.28
C TYR A 155 -7.86 15.81 15.11
N ALA A 156 -7.22 15.17 14.13
CA ALA A 156 -5.80 15.38 13.84
C ALA A 156 -5.53 16.84 13.45
N ASN A 157 -6.40 17.46 12.66
CA ASN A 157 -6.26 18.86 12.25
C ASN A 157 -6.31 19.82 13.45
N CYS A 158 -7.27 19.67 14.35
CA CYS A 158 -7.36 20.52 15.54
C CYS A 158 -6.12 20.44 16.45
N ASN A 159 -5.40 19.31 16.43
CA ASN A 159 -4.19 19.13 17.23
C ASN A 159 -2.89 19.54 16.50
N LEU A 160 -2.96 19.86 15.20
CA LEU A 160 -1.82 20.43 14.45
C LEU A 160 -1.55 21.88 14.84
N ASP A 161 -2.61 22.66 15.09
CA ASP A 161 -2.54 24.10 15.34
C ASP A 161 -2.15 24.48 16.77
N ILE A 162 -1.89 23.52 17.66
CA ILE A 162 -1.65 23.73 19.11
C ILE A 162 -0.14 23.80 19.46
N HIS A 163 0.75 23.87 18.46
CA HIS A 163 2.21 24.02 18.63
C HIS A 163 2.77 25.13 17.76
#